data_AF-A0A1G3IA68-F1
#
_entry.id   AF-A0A1G3IA68-F1
#
_cell.length_a   1.000
_cell.length_b   1.000
_cell.length_c   1.000
_cell.angle_alpha   90.00
_cell.angle_beta   90.00
_cell.angle_gamma   90.00
#
_symmetry.space_group_name_H-M   'P 1'
#
loop_
_entity.id
_entity.type
_entity.pdbx_description
1 polymer ?
#
loop_
_entity_poly.entity_id
_entity_poly.type
_entity_poly.pdbx_seq_one_letter_code
_entity_poly.pdbx_strand_id
1 'polypeptide(L)' 'MPETKKTLISYIKETLLLMVGLPDYDAYVRHRLARHADRPVMSREEFFRERQENRYGANGKTNRCC' A
#
# COMPACT_ATOMS: atom_id res chain seq x y z
N MET A 1 3.75 24.95 -19.70
CA MET A 1 4.05 23.83 -18.79
C MET A 1 2.78 23.02 -18.56
N PRO A 2 2.52 21.95 -19.34
CA PRO A 2 1.32 21.13 -19.20
C PRO A 2 1.64 19.92 -18.32
N GLU A 3 0.90 19.65 -17.23
CA GLU A 3 0.69 18.30 -16.63
C GLU A 3 -0.33 18.30 -15.46
N THR A 4 -1.21 19.30 -15.34
CA THR A 4 -2.14 19.45 -14.19
C THR A 4 -3.34 18.49 -14.17
N LYS A 5 -3.39 17.47 -15.05
CA LYS A 5 -4.59 16.62 -15.25
C LYS A 5 -4.52 15.23 -14.59
N LYS A 6 -3.36 14.81 -14.06
CA LYS A 6 -3.17 13.46 -13.49
C LYS A 6 -3.56 13.32 -12.01
N THR A 7 -3.86 14.43 -11.33
CA THR A 7 -4.06 14.44 -9.87
C THR A 7 -5.44 13.99 -9.42
N LEU A 8 -6.51 14.35 -10.12
CA LEU A 8 -7.88 14.02 -9.68
C LEU A 8 -8.17 12.51 -9.72
N ILE A 9 -7.76 11.84 -10.80
CA ILE A 9 -7.93 10.38 -10.94
C ILE A 9 -7.09 9.65 -9.89
N SER A 10 -5.86 10.10 -9.64
CA SER A 10 -5.02 9.52 -8.59
C SER A 10 -5.66 9.68 -7.21
N TYR A 11 -6.25 10.85 -6.91
CA TYR A 11 -6.89 11.13 -5.64
C TYR A 11 -8.17 10.33 -5.42
N ILE A 12 -9.01 10.20 -6.46
CA ILE A 12 -10.22 9.37 -6.43
C ILE A 12 -9.83 7.90 -6.29
N LYS A 13 -8.81 7.42 -7.00
CA LYS A 13 -8.28 6.05 -6.89
C LYS A 13 -7.79 5.78 -5.48
N GLU A 14 -7.02 6.69 -4.89
CA GLU A 14 -6.52 6.57 -3.52
C GLU A 14 -7.66 6.51 -2.50
N THR A 15 -8.70 7.35 -2.67
CA THR A 15 -9.89 7.37 -1.82
C THR A 15 -10.71 6.08 -1.92
N LEU A 16 -10.93 5.57 -3.13
CA LEU A 16 -11.63 4.30 -3.37
C LEU A 16 -10.84 3.11 -2.83
N LEU A 17 -9.52 3.09 -3.03
CA LEU A 17 -8.64 2.04 -2.51
C LEU A 17 -8.63 2.03 -0.97
N LEU A 18 -8.63 3.21 -0.33
CA LEU A 18 -8.85 3.36 1.11
C LEU A 18 -10.21 2.81 1.56
N MET A 19 -11.29 3.11 0.83
CA MET A 19 -12.64 2.61 1.16
C MET A 19 -12.77 1.09 1.05
N VAL A 20 -12.13 0.46 0.05
CA VAL A 20 -12.14 -1.01 -0.11
C VAL A 20 -11.10 -1.68 0.80
N GLY A 21 -10.20 -0.90 1.41
CA GLY A 21 -9.09 -1.42 2.22
C GLY A 21 -8.03 -2.14 1.38
N LEU A 22 -7.97 -1.85 0.07
CA LEU A 22 -6.89 -2.34 -0.80
C LEU A 22 -5.74 -1.33 -0.78
N PRO A 23 -4.58 -1.69 -0.22
CA PRO A 23 -3.44 -0.79 -0.29
C PRO A 23 -2.86 -0.77 -1.72
N ASP A 24 -2.63 0.43 -2.26
CA ASP A 24 -1.94 0.62 -3.54
C ASP A 24 -0.44 0.27 -3.38
N TYR A 25 0.07 -0.61 -4.23
CA TYR A 25 1.47 -1.04 -4.19
C TYR A 25 2.43 0.12 -4.47
N ASP A 26 2.09 1.01 -5.39
CA ASP A 26 2.95 2.14 -5.74
C ASP A 26 3.03 3.15 -4.58
N ALA A 27 1.89 3.41 -3.91
CA ALA A 27 1.86 4.19 -2.68
C ALA A 27 2.72 3.55 -1.56
N TYR A 28 2.69 2.22 -1.42
CA TYR A 28 3.56 1.49 -0.51
C TYR A 28 5.04 1.68 -0.85
N VAL A 29 5.43 1.50 -2.12
CA VAL A 29 6.82 1.69 -2.57
C VAL A 29 7.28 3.12 -2.32
N ARG A 30 6.49 4.14 -2.70
CA ARG A 30 6.81 5.55 -2.44
C ARG A 30 6.98 5.83 -0.95
N HIS A 31 6.07 5.33 -0.12
CA HIS A 31 6.15 5.51 1.33
C HIS A 31 7.40 4.83 1.91
N ARG A 32 7.70 3.60 1.47
CA ARG A 32 8.86 2.82 1.91
C ARG A 32 10.16 3.50 1.50
N LEU A 33 10.26 3.98 0.26
CA LEU A 33 11.43 4.72 -0.22
C LEU A 33 11.59 6.06 0.50
N ALA A 34 10.50 6.75 0.83
CA ALA A 34 10.55 8.04 1.52
C ALA A 34 10.90 7.92 3.02
N ARG A 35 10.45 6.87 3.71
CA ARG A 35 10.64 6.71 5.17
C ARG A 35 11.66 5.65 5.58
N HIS A 36 11.92 4.67 4.72
CA HIS A 36 12.73 3.50 5.00
C HIS A 36 13.58 3.12 3.78
N ALA A 37 14.38 4.07 3.28
CA ALA A 37 15.27 3.89 2.14
C ALA A 37 16.28 2.73 2.32
N ASP A 38 16.57 2.36 3.56
CA ASP A 38 17.53 1.30 3.92
C ASP A 38 16.94 -0.12 3.81
N ARG A 39 15.61 -0.27 3.70
CA ARG A 39 14.97 -1.59 3.64
C ARG A 39 14.53 -1.93 2.22
N PRO A 40 14.78 -3.17 1.75
CA PRO A 40 14.31 -3.60 0.44
C PRO A 40 12.78 -3.54 0.36
N VAL A 41 12.30 -3.11 -0.81
CA VAL A 41 10.87 -3.09 -1.15
C VAL A 41 10.46 -4.51 -1.51
N MET A 42 9.44 -5.03 -0.84
CA MET A 42 8.86 -6.35 -1.13
C MET A 42 8.28 -6.39 -2.54
N SER A 43 8.32 -7.55 -3.20
CA SER A 43 7.62 -7.77 -4.46
C SER A 43 6.12 -7.51 -4.32
N ARG A 44 5.45 -7.17 -5.41
CA ARG A 44 4.00 -6.99 -5.48
C ARG A 44 3.25 -8.22 -4.96
N GLU A 45 3.74 -9.41 -5.27
CA GLU A 45 3.14 -10.68 -4.84
C GLU A 45 3.31 -10.90 -3.33
N GLU A 46 4.50 -10.62 -2.80
CA GLU A 46 4.78 -10.69 -1.36
C GLU A 46 3.94 -9.70 -0.58
N PHE A 47 3.80 -8.47 -1.08
CA PHE A 47 2.94 -7.46 -0.49
C PHE A 47 1.48 -7.92 -0.46
N PHE A 48 0.97 -8.42 -1.59
CA PHE A 48 -0.42 -8.88 -1.65
C PHE A 48 -0.67 -10.10 -0.75
N ARG A 49 0.30 -11.03 -0.68
CA ARG A 49 0.25 -12.18 0.22
C ARG A 49 0.27 -11.75 1.69
N GLU A 50 1.19 -10.86 2.09
CA GLU A 50 1.27 -10.32 3.45
C GLU A 50 -0.04 -9.61 3.86
N ARG A 51 -0.66 -8.86 2.94
CA ARG A 51 -1.96 -8.20 3.21
C ARG A 51 -3.10 -9.19 3.33
N GLN A 52 -3.14 -10.22 2.49
CA GLN A 52 -4.13 -11.29 2.60
C GLN A 52 -3.92 -12.12 3.87
N GLU A 53 -2.69 -12.44 4.25
CA GLU A 53 -2.40 -13.15 5.51
C GLU A 53 -2.75 -12.31 6.73
N ASN A 54 -2.47 -11.00 6.72
CA ASN A 54 -2.89 -10.09 7.79
C ASN A 54 -4.41 -9.94 7.91
N ARG A 55 -5.16 -10.06 6.81
CA ARG A 55 -6.62 -9.87 6.79
C ARG A 55 -7.43 -11.16 6.93
N TYR A 56 -6.92 -12.26 6.38
CA TYR A 56 -7.62 -13.55 6.22
C TYR A 56 -6.82 -14.75 6.69
N GLY A 57 -5.56 -14.58 7.09
CA GLY A 57 -4.75 -15.67 7.64
C GLY A 57 -5.37 -16.19 8.93
N ALA A 58 -5.66 -17.50 8.97
CA ALA A 58 -6.20 -18.20 10.13
C ALA A 58 -5.32 -18.11 11.40
N ASN A 59 -4.07 -17.65 11.26
CA ASN A 59 -3.17 -17.36 12.37
C ASN A 59 -3.23 -15.87 12.70
N GLY A 60 -4.27 -15.46 13.42
CA GLY A 60 -4.54 -14.09 13.86
C GLY A 60 -3.34 -13.38 14.49
N LYS A 61 -2.44 -12.88 13.65
CA LYS A 61 -1.48 -11.85 14.02
C LYS A 61 -2.21 -10.52 13.87
N THR A 62 -3.19 -10.34 14.75
CA THR A 62 -3.51 -9.01 15.27
C THR A 62 -2.16 -8.34 15.52
N ASN A 63 -1.84 -7.35 14.70
CA ASN A 63 -0.70 -6.47 14.89
C ASN A 63 -0.88 -5.81 16.27
N ARG A 64 -0.44 -6.48 17.33
CA ARG A 64 -0.01 -5.82 18.55
C ARG A 64 1.28 -5.11 18.16
N CYS A 65 1.13 -3.91 17.60
CA CYS A 65 2.18 -2.90 17.70
C CYS A 65 2.45 -2.69 19.19
N CYS A 66 3.63 -3.12 19.63
CA CYS A 66 4.35 -2.43 20.68
C CYS A 66 5.05 -1.21 20.06
#